data_AF-A0A2M6YI82-F1
#
_entry.id   AF-A0A2M6YI82-F1
#
_cell.length_a   1.000
_cell.length_b   1.000
_cell.length_c   1.000
_cell.angle_alpha   90.00
_cell.angle_beta   90.00
_cell.angle_gamma   90.00
#
_symmetry.space_group_name_H-M   'P 1'
#
loop_
_entity.id
_entity.type
_entity.pdbx_description
1 polymer ?
#
loop_
_entity_poly.entity_id
_entity_poly.type
_entity_poly.pdbx_seq_one_letter_code
_entity_poly.pdbx_strand_id
1 'polypeptide(L)'
;MSKGRHDRDGENLWRLNKKWNGIVEPDEDEMTTHAALREIAAREELQRNPDSYKCISMLQGISLERGDYDEARECRMGRLPAVPVVTIVIPTYNNLALTTQCLKSIRDTTSGIPFEIICVDNASSDGTVEFLKREESLNKLVLVSNGQNLGFAKACNQGAKLA
;
A
#
# COMPACT_ATOMS: atom_id res chain seq x y z
N MET A 1 51.99 -9.77 32.30
CA MET A 1 52.45 -8.61 31.53
C MET A 1 51.90 -8.70 30.11
N SER A 2 51.40 -7.59 29.59
CA SER A 2 50.64 -7.43 28.34
C SER A 2 51.43 -7.60 27.04
N LYS A 3 50.72 -7.93 25.95
CA LYS A 3 50.75 -7.35 24.57
C LYS A 3 50.39 -8.47 23.58
N GLY A 4 49.59 -8.28 22.52
CA GLY A 4 48.92 -7.11 21.98
C GLY A 4 47.86 -7.55 20.95
N ARG A 5 46.78 -6.78 20.90
CA ARG A 5 45.81 -6.69 19.78
C ARG A 5 46.52 -6.06 18.56
N HIS A 6 46.02 -6.35 17.34
CA HIS A 6 46.46 -6.00 15.96
C HIS A 6 46.87 -7.31 15.23
N ASP A 7 46.31 -7.77 14.11
CA ASP A 7 45.49 -7.16 13.05
C ASP A 7 44.66 -8.28 12.38
N ARG A 8 43.33 -8.31 12.57
CA ARG A 8 42.44 -9.18 11.76
C ARG A 8 41.18 -8.46 11.25
N ASP A 9 41.21 -7.13 11.24
CA ASP A 9 40.04 -6.33 10.86
C ASP A 9 40.02 -5.99 9.36
N GLY A 10 41.13 -6.17 8.63
CA GLY A 10 41.20 -5.89 7.19
C GLY A 10 40.52 -6.94 6.29
N GLU A 11 40.62 -8.22 6.62
CA GLU A 11 40.06 -9.30 5.78
C GLU A 11 38.55 -9.50 5.96
N ASN A 12 37.96 -9.01 7.04
CA ASN A 12 36.52 -9.11 7.27
C ASN A 12 35.75 -7.94 6.63
N LEU A 13 36.40 -6.78 6.44
CA LEU A 13 35.74 -5.60 5.87
C LEU A 13 35.45 -5.76 4.37
N TRP A 14 36.30 -6.44 3.59
CA TRP A 14 36.01 -6.67 2.16
C TRP A 14 34.89 -7.71 1.94
N ARG A 15 34.77 -8.71 2.82
CA ARG A 15 33.63 -9.67 2.80
C ARG A 15 32.32 -9.02 3.21
N LEU A 16 32.35 -8.16 4.23
CA LEU A 16 31.19 -7.35 4.62
C LEU A 16 30.76 -6.40 3.48
N ASN A 17 31.70 -5.77 2.78
CA ASN A 17 31.38 -4.85 1.69
C ASN A 17 30.80 -5.54 0.44
N LYS A 18 31.03 -6.84 0.23
CA LYS A 18 30.33 -7.62 -0.80
C LYS A 18 28.87 -7.93 -0.42
N LYS A 19 28.57 -8.08 0.87
CA LYS A 19 27.21 -8.34 1.37
C LYS A 19 26.30 -7.10 1.24
N TRP A 20 26.87 -5.90 1.29
CA TRP A 20 26.13 -4.64 1.14
C TRP A 20 25.97 -4.16 -0.32
N ASN A 21 26.77 -4.65 -1.27
CA ASN A 21 26.75 -4.23 -2.68
C ASN A 21 25.90 -5.14 -3.61
N GLY A 22 24.94 -5.91 -3.08
CA GLY A 22 23.91 -6.55 -3.90
C GLY A 22 24.38 -7.66 -4.87
N ILE A 23 25.49 -8.35 -4.55
CA ILE A 23 26.03 -9.45 -5.38
C ILE A 23 25.52 -10.83 -4.91
N VAL A 24 24.90 -10.92 -3.74
CA VAL A 24 24.36 -12.16 -3.18
C VAL A 24 22.88 -11.95 -2.91
N GLU A 25 22.04 -12.74 -3.55
CA GLU A 25 20.62 -12.79 -3.19
C GLU A 25 20.50 -13.28 -1.74
N PRO A 26 19.74 -12.56 -0.88
CA PRO A 26 19.58 -12.97 0.51
C PRO A 26 18.95 -14.36 0.57
N ASP A 27 19.50 -15.22 1.44
CA ASP A 27 18.95 -16.57 1.64
C ASP A 27 17.56 -16.52 2.28
N GLU A 28 16.77 -17.59 2.12
CA GLU A 28 15.39 -17.64 2.61
C GLU A 28 15.29 -17.42 4.13
N ASP A 29 16.33 -17.81 4.87
CA ASP A 29 16.45 -17.65 6.33
C ASP A 29 16.71 -16.18 6.74
N GLU A 30 17.54 -15.43 6.01
CA GLU A 30 17.75 -13.99 6.22
C GLU A 30 16.50 -13.17 5.84
N MET A 31 15.76 -13.61 4.82
CA MET A 31 14.52 -12.99 4.38
C MET A 31 13.39 -13.21 5.39
N THR A 32 13.26 -14.42 5.96
CA THR A 32 12.32 -14.71 7.05
C THR A 32 12.69 -13.98 8.34
N THR A 33 13.98 -13.84 8.65
CA THR A 33 14.45 -13.08 9.82
C THR A 33 14.07 -11.60 9.72
N HIS A 34 14.24 -10.98 8.55
CA HIS A 34 13.83 -9.58 8.33
C HIS A 34 12.32 -9.38 8.39
N ALA A 35 11.54 -10.34 7.88
CA ALA A 35 10.08 -10.30 7.97
C ALA A 35 9.60 -10.40 9.43
N ALA A 36 10.19 -11.30 10.22
CA ALA A 36 9.88 -11.46 11.64
C ALA A 36 10.22 -10.19 12.46
N LEU A 37 11.39 -9.57 12.20
CA LEU A 37 11.77 -8.32 12.87
C LEU A 37 10.81 -7.16 12.53
N ARG A 38 10.37 -7.07 11.27
CA ARG A 38 9.38 -6.06 10.84
C ARG A 38 8.03 -6.26 11.51
N GLU A 39 7.61 -7.51 11.65
CA GLU A 39 6.37 -7.87 12.34
C GLU A 39 6.40 -7.46 13.82
N ILE A 40 7.48 -7.82 14.54
CA ILE A 40 7.65 -7.48 15.96
C ILE A 40 7.61 -5.97 16.14
N ALA A 41 8.39 -5.22 15.34
CA ALA A 41 8.43 -3.77 15.40
C ALA A 41 7.05 -3.14 15.09
N ALA A 42 6.29 -3.70 14.15
CA ALA A 42 4.94 -3.23 13.83
C ALA A 42 3.96 -3.49 14.98
N ARG A 43 4.05 -4.63 15.67
CA ARG A 43 3.21 -4.94 16.85
C ARG A 43 3.54 -4.05 18.04
N GLU A 44 4.82 -3.80 18.31
CA GLU A 44 5.25 -2.87 19.36
C GLU A 44 4.81 -1.43 19.09
N GLU A 45 4.86 -0.98 17.83
CA GLU A 45 4.34 0.33 17.45
C GLU A 45 2.83 0.42 17.64
N LEU A 46 2.07 -0.63 17.32
CA LEU A 46 0.61 -0.65 17.55
C LEU A 46 0.22 -0.64 19.03
N GLN A 47 1.08 -1.11 19.93
CA GLN A 47 0.86 -0.94 21.37
C GLN A 47 0.99 0.53 21.79
N ARG A 48 1.85 1.31 21.12
CA ARG A 48 2.08 2.73 21.40
C ARG A 48 1.12 3.65 20.63
N ASN A 49 0.73 3.24 19.42
CA ASN A 49 -0.16 3.95 18.53
C ASN A 49 -1.11 2.96 17.84
N PRO A 50 -2.25 2.61 18.48
CA PRO A 50 -3.18 1.59 18.00
C PRO A 50 -3.73 1.82 16.59
N ASP A 51 -3.74 3.07 16.14
CA ASP A 51 -4.28 3.48 14.83
C ASP A 51 -3.17 3.63 13.76
N SER A 52 -1.96 3.14 14.03
CA SER A 52 -0.83 3.18 13.09
C SER A 52 -1.12 2.34 11.85
N TYR A 53 -1.68 2.99 10.82
CA TYR A 53 -2.04 2.36 9.55
C TYR A 53 -0.88 1.62 8.90
N LYS A 54 0.34 2.17 8.99
CA LYS A 54 1.54 1.53 8.43
C LYS A 54 1.76 0.14 9.04
N CYS A 55 1.58 0.03 10.35
CA CYS A 55 1.75 -1.21 11.09
C CYS A 55 0.56 -2.15 10.86
N ILE A 56 -0.67 -1.63 10.82
CA ILE A 56 -1.88 -2.40 10.48
C ILE A 56 -1.78 -3.02 9.08
N SER A 57 -1.43 -2.22 8.07
CA SER A 57 -1.30 -2.67 6.69
C SER A 57 -0.14 -3.65 6.51
N MET A 58 0.97 -3.46 7.23
CA MET A 58 2.11 -4.38 7.21
C MET A 58 1.74 -5.73 7.83
N LEU A 59 1.12 -5.73 9.01
CA LEU A 59 0.68 -6.97 9.67
C LEU A 59 -0.39 -7.67 8.84
N GLN A 60 -1.32 -6.94 8.24
CA GLN A 60 -2.28 -7.54 7.33
C GLN A 60 -1.60 -8.24 6.14
N GLY A 61 -0.59 -7.61 5.52
CA GLY A 61 0.18 -8.22 4.44
C GLY A 61 0.88 -9.50 4.89
N ILE A 62 1.53 -9.47 6.05
CA ILE A 62 2.24 -10.63 6.63
C ILE A 62 1.26 -11.77 6.94
N SER A 63 0.10 -11.48 7.53
CA SER A 63 -0.92 -12.50 7.82
C SER A 63 -1.51 -13.09 6.53
N LEU A 64 -1.73 -12.28 5.49
CA LEU A 64 -2.19 -12.77 4.17
C LEU A 64 -1.14 -13.66 3.49
N GLU A 65 0.14 -13.30 3.54
CA GLU A 65 1.25 -14.12 3.01
C GLU A 65 1.34 -15.48 3.70
N ARG A 66 0.97 -15.54 4.98
CA ARG A 66 0.90 -16.78 5.78
C ARG A 66 -0.40 -17.56 5.62
N GLY A 67 -1.39 -17.01 4.92
CA GLY A 67 -2.72 -17.61 4.79
C GLY A 67 -3.59 -17.48 6.06
N ASP A 68 -3.23 -16.61 7.00
CA ASP A 68 -4.00 -16.30 8.20
C ASP A 68 -5.01 -15.17 7.92
N TYR A 69 -6.10 -15.54 7.26
CA TYR A 69 -7.13 -14.59 6.82
C TYR A 69 -7.92 -13.98 7.98
N ASP A 70 -8.05 -14.70 9.10
CA ASP A 70 -8.74 -14.21 10.28
C ASP A 70 -7.90 -13.14 10.98
N GLU A 71 -6.59 -13.36 11.17
CA GLU A 71 -5.69 -12.33 11.71
C GLU A 71 -5.58 -11.11 10.77
N ALA A 72 -5.52 -11.35 9.44
CA ALA A 72 -5.52 -10.26 8.46
C ALA A 72 -6.79 -9.39 8.55
N ARG A 73 -7.92 -10.03 8.86
CA ARG A 73 -9.20 -9.35 9.06
C ARG A 73 -9.25 -8.62 10.39
N GLU A 74 -8.75 -9.23 11.48
CA GLU A 74 -8.69 -8.61 12.80
C GLU A 74 -7.73 -7.42 12.86
N CYS A 75 -6.58 -7.49 12.21
CA CYS A 75 -5.66 -6.35 12.08
C CYS A 75 -6.35 -5.12 11.48
N ARG A 76 -7.28 -5.35 10.55
CA ARG A 76 -8.08 -4.34 9.87
C ARG A 76 -9.30 -3.89 10.68
N MET A 77 -9.91 -4.79 11.46
CA MET A 77 -11.13 -4.53 12.23
C MET A 77 -10.83 -3.72 13.50
N GLY A 78 -11.36 -2.50 13.60
CA GLY A 78 -11.33 -1.70 14.82
C GLY A 78 -10.10 -0.80 15.03
N ARG A 79 -9.20 -0.68 14.04
CA ARG A 79 -7.99 0.17 14.11
C ARG A 79 -7.77 1.08 12.89
N LEU A 80 -8.68 1.06 11.93
CA LEU A 80 -8.80 2.09 10.90
C LEU A 80 -9.84 3.10 11.40
N PRO A 81 -9.65 4.43 11.22
CA PRO A 81 -10.76 5.34 11.47
C PRO A 81 -11.93 4.89 10.61
N ALA A 82 -13.10 4.78 11.23
CA ALA A 82 -14.34 4.34 10.59
C ALA A 82 -14.80 5.25 9.45
N VAL A 83 -14.08 6.36 9.21
CA VAL A 83 -14.34 7.38 8.21
C VAL A 83 -13.01 7.69 7.50
N PRO A 84 -12.96 7.69 6.16
CA PRO A 84 -11.78 8.15 5.44
C PRO A 84 -11.48 9.60 5.86
N VAL A 85 -10.21 9.91 6.14
CA VAL A 85 -9.81 11.30 6.45
C VAL A 85 -9.56 12.12 5.19
N VAL A 86 -9.43 11.43 4.04
CA VAL A 86 -9.26 12.02 2.71
C VAL A 86 -10.09 11.25 1.69
N THR A 87 -10.85 11.97 0.87
CA THR A 87 -11.55 11.41 -0.29
C THR A 87 -10.94 11.95 -1.57
N ILE A 88 -10.47 11.05 -2.43
CA ILE A 88 -9.86 11.40 -3.72
C ILE A 88 -10.89 11.19 -4.82
N VAL A 89 -11.38 12.29 -5.40
CA VAL A 89 -12.35 12.27 -6.50
C VAL A 89 -11.64 12.33 -7.84
N ILE A 90 -11.87 11.34 -8.71
CA ILE A 90 -11.22 11.20 -10.02
C ILE A 90 -12.30 11.20 -11.12
N PRO A 91 -12.58 12.35 -11.75
CA PRO A 91 -13.39 12.37 -12.97
C PRO A 91 -12.60 11.79 -14.15
N THR A 92 -13.22 10.94 -14.96
CA THR A 92 -12.56 10.32 -16.12
C THR A 92 -13.48 10.20 -17.34
N TYR A 93 -12.87 10.20 -18.53
CA TYR A 93 -13.54 10.03 -19.82
C TYR A 93 -12.52 9.56 -20.88
N ASN A 94 -12.71 8.37 -21.44
CA ASN A 94 -11.91 7.80 -22.53
C ASN A 94 -10.39 7.88 -22.34
N ASN A 95 -9.91 7.50 -21.15
CA ASN A 95 -8.48 7.49 -20.88
C ASN A 95 -8.06 6.37 -19.92
N LEU A 96 -8.25 5.13 -20.36
CA LEU A 96 -7.94 3.93 -19.57
C LEU A 96 -6.48 3.91 -19.08
N ALA A 97 -5.53 4.23 -19.96
CA ALA A 97 -4.11 4.18 -19.65
C ALA A 97 -3.74 5.16 -18.53
N LEU A 98 -4.19 6.42 -18.61
CA LEU A 98 -3.92 7.42 -17.57
C LEU A 98 -4.66 7.11 -16.28
N THR A 99 -5.92 6.65 -16.37
CA THR A 99 -6.72 6.27 -15.19
C THR A 99 -6.03 5.15 -14.41
N THR A 100 -5.52 4.14 -15.11
CA THR A 100 -4.78 3.02 -14.50
C THR A 100 -3.50 3.50 -13.82
N GLN A 101 -2.72 4.35 -14.49
CA GLN A 101 -1.49 4.91 -13.92
C GLN A 101 -1.76 5.81 -12.72
N CYS A 102 -2.83 6.61 -12.76
CA CYS A 102 -3.25 7.47 -11.66
C CYS A 102 -3.60 6.65 -10.42
N LEU A 103 -4.46 5.63 -10.55
CA LEU A 103 -4.83 4.75 -9.44
C LEU A 103 -3.63 4.00 -8.86
N LYS A 104 -2.72 3.52 -9.73
CA LYS A 104 -1.48 2.89 -9.29
C LYS A 104 -0.61 3.87 -8.50
N SER A 105 -0.40 5.07 -9.04
CA SER A 105 0.41 6.11 -8.39
C SER A 105 -0.14 6.48 -7.01
N ILE A 106 -1.45 6.69 -6.88
CA ILE A 106 -2.10 6.99 -5.59
C ILE A 106 -1.80 5.89 -4.58
N ARG A 107 -1.98 4.62 -4.96
CA ARG A 107 -1.77 3.48 -4.04
C ARG A 107 -0.31 3.28 -3.67
N ASP A 108 0.60 3.49 -4.61
CA ASP A 108 2.03 3.34 -4.38
C ASP A 108 2.61 4.44 -3.49
N THR A 109 2.02 5.65 -3.55
CA THR A 109 2.54 6.84 -2.86
C THR A 109 1.78 7.19 -1.58
N THR A 110 0.52 6.76 -1.45
CA THR A 110 -0.32 7.07 -0.29
C THR A 110 -0.23 5.92 0.71
N SER A 111 0.65 6.07 1.69
CA SER A 111 0.75 5.16 2.84
C SER A 111 0.59 5.94 4.13
N GLY A 112 -0.10 5.35 5.12
CA GLY A 112 -0.25 5.95 6.45
C GLY A 112 -1.41 6.94 6.60
N ILE A 113 -2.17 7.20 5.54
CA ILE A 113 -3.36 8.07 5.57
C ILE A 113 -4.57 7.22 5.18
N PRO A 114 -5.61 7.12 6.01
CA PRO A 114 -6.87 6.48 5.62
C PRO A 114 -7.59 7.31 4.55
N PHE A 115 -7.72 6.77 3.34
CA PHE A 115 -8.39 7.44 2.23
C PHE A 115 -9.35 6.51 1.50
N GLU A 116 -10.29 7.12 0.77
CA GLU A 116 -11.10 6.45 -0.24
C GLU A 116 -10.88 7.08 -1.62
N ILE A 117 -11.23 6.33 -2.66
CA ILE A 117 -11.21 6.80 -4.04
C ILE A 117 -12.61 6.70 -4.60
N ILE A 118 -13.10 7.81 -5.15
CA ILE A 118 -14.36 7.87 -5.89
C ILE A 118 -14.03 8.22 -7.34
N CYS A 119 -14.23 7.26 -8.24
CA CYS A 119 -14.09 7.48 -9.67
C CYS A 119 -15.45 7.86 -10.27
N VAL A 120 -15.48 8.93 -11.06
CA VAL A 120 -16.68 9.36 -11.78
C VAL A 120 -16.42 9.26 -13.28
N ASP A 121 -16.96 8.22 -13.91
CA ASP A 121 -16.83 7.99 -15.34
C ASP A 121 -17.93 8.71 -16.12
N ASN A 122 -17.53 9.43 -17.17
CA ASN A 122 -18.40 10.25 -18.02
C ASN A 122 -18.79 9.55 -19.32
N ALA A 123 -19.21 8.28 -19.25
CA ALA A 123 -19.60 7.42 -20.37
C ALA A 123 -18.43 7.07 -21.30
N SER A 124 -17.34 6.57 -20.72
CA SER A 124 -16.23 6.08 -21.52
C SER A 124 -16.60 4.84 -22.35
N SER A 125 -15.96 4.70 -23.50
CA SER A 125 -16.15 3.60 -24.45
C SER A 125 -14.83 2.90 -24.84
N ASP A 126 -13.75 3.17 -24.11
CA ASP A 126 -12.39 2.70 -24.40
C ASP A 126 -11.92 1.55 -23.47
N GLY A 127 -12.83 0.95 -22.69
CA GLY A 127 -12.49 -0.04 -21.66
C GLY A 127 -12.32 0.54 -20.25
N THR A 128 -12.38 1.87 -20.08
CA THR A 128 -12.24 2.52 -18.76
C THR A 128 -13.32 2.06 -17.78
N VAL A 129 -14.59 1.99 -18.22
CA VAL A 129 -15.71 1.59 -17.35
C VAL A 129 -15.55 0.16 -16.87
N GLU A 130 -15.18 -0.76 -17.75
CA GLU A 130 -14.98 -2.18 -17.45
C GLU A 130 -13.86 -2.37 -16.43
N PHE A 131 -12.75 -1.65 -16.62
CA PHE A 131 -11.64 -1.63 -15.68
C PHE A 131 -12.07 -1.10 -14.31
N LEU A 132 -12.80 0.02 -14.27
CA LEU A 132 -13.26 0.62 -13.00
C LEU A 132 -14.27 -0.27 -12.27
N LYS A 133 -15.19 -0.92 -12.98
CA LYS A 133 -16.12 -1.91 -12.40
C LYS A 133 -15.38 -3.08 -11.76
N ARG A 134 -14.29 -3.55 -12.39
CA ARG A 134 -13.44 -4.59 -11.80
C ARG A 134 -12.78 -4.10 -10.52
N GLU A 135 -12.24 -2.89 -10.51
CA GLU A 135 -11.58 -2.33 -9.32
C GLU A 135 -12.58 -2.08 -8.17
N GLU A 136 -13.81 -1.65 -8.49
CA GLU A 136 -14.93 -1.52 -7.54
C GLU A 136 -15.32 -2.89 -6.95
N SER A 137 -15.43 -3.95 -7.76
CA SER A 137 -15.76 -5.30 -7.27
C SER A 137 -14.71 -5.88 -6.31
N LEU A 138 -13.49 -5.35 -6.35
CA LEU A 138 -12.40 -5.69 -5.45
C LEU A 138 -12.36 -4.78 -4.20
N ASN A 139 -13.40 -3.96 -3.99
CA ASN A 139 -13.50 -2.95 -2.94
C ASN A 139 -12.32 -1.96 -2.91
N LYS A 140 -11.75 -1.62 -4.08
CA LYS A 140 -10.60 -0.71 -4.17
C LYS A 140 -10.97 0.75 -4.44
N LEU A 141 -12.21 1.02 -4.84
CA LEU A 141 -12.78 2.34 -5.13
C LEU A 141 -14.32 2.26 -5.18
N VAL A 142 -14.97 3.42 -5.20
CA VAL A 142 -16.40 3.59 -5.52
C VAL A 142 -16.52 4.15 -6.94
N LEU A 143 -17.41 3.61 -7.76
CA LEU A 143 -17.65 4.07 -9.13
C LEU A 143 -19.01 4.77 -9.27
N VAL A 144 -18.98 5.97 -9.85
CA VAL A 144 -20.17 6.63 -10.41
C VAL A 144 -20.04 6.58 -11.93
N SER A 145 -20.94 5.84 -12.60
CA SER A 145 -20.95 5.73 -14.06
C SER A 145 -22.10 6.54 -14.64
N ASN A 146 -21.77 7.62 -15.35
CA ASN A 146 -22.74 8.42 -16.07
C ASN A 146 -23.04 7.79 -17.44
N GLY A 147 -24.30 7.89 -17.90
CA GLY A 147 -24.70 7.42 -19.24
C GLY A 147 -24.31 8.36 -20.39
N GLN A 148 -23.76 9.53 -20.09
CA GLN A 148 -23.23 10.50 -21.06
C GLN A 148 -22.15 11.36 -20.41
N ASN A 149 -21.37 12.07 -21.22
CA ASN A 149 -20.37 13.01 -20.71
C ASN A 149 -21.02 14.29 -20.17
N LEU A 150 -21.04 14.44 -18.83
CA LEU A 150 -21.63 15.59 -18.14
C LEU A 150 -20.64 16.76 -17.95
N GLY A 151 -19.40 16.63 -18.42
CA GLY A 151 -18.32 17.59 -18.21
C GLY A 151 -17.65 17.44 -16.85
N PHE A 152 -16.48 18.07 -16.72
CA PHE A 152 -15.57 17.92 -15.58
C PHE A 152 -16.20 18.37 -14.25
N ALA A 153 -16.73 19.60 -14.19
CA ALA A 153 -17.24 20.18 -12.94
C ALA A 153 -18.42 19.38 -12.36
N LYS A 154 -19.33 18.87 -13.22
CA LYS A 154 -20.44 18.04 -12.76
C LYS A 154 -19.93 16.71 -12.18
N ALA A 155 -18.97 16.07 -12.84
CA ALA A 155 -18.36 14.83 -12.35
C ALA A 155 -17.67 15.04 -11.00
N CYS A 156 -16.87 16.10 -10.84
CA CYS A 156 -16.28 16.47 -9.56
C CYS A 156 -17.34 16.64 -8.46
N ASN A 157 -18.41 17.39 -8.76
CA ASN A 157 -19.47 17.65 -7.79
C ASN A 157 -20.29 16.41 -7.43
N GLN A 158 -20.39 15.42 -8.32
CA GLN A 158 -21.02 14.13 -8.01
C GLN A 158 -20.17 13.36 -7.00
N GLY A 159 -18.85 13.25 -7.25
CA GLY A 159 -17.94 12.57 -6.32
C GLY A 159 -17.88 13.27 -4.96
N ALA A 160 -17.78 14.61 -4.94
CA ALA A 160 -17.72 15.38 -3.69
C ALA A 160 -18.99 15.29 -2.83
N LYS A 161 -20.15 14.90 -3.39
CA LYS A 161 -21.39 14.67 -2.62
C LYS A 161 -21.44 13.29 -1.96
N LEU A 162 -20.62 12.35 -2.43
CA LEU A 162 -20.55 10.99 -1.92
C LEU A 162 -19.45 10.81 -0.88
N ALA A 163 -18.47 11.73 -0.87
CA ALA A 163 -17.46 11.91 0.16
C ALA A 163 -18.09 12.43 1.46
#